data_AF-A0A816FN41-F1
#
_entry.id   AF-A0A816FN41-F1
#
_cell.length_a   1.000
_cell.length_b   1.000
_cell.length_c   1.000
_cell.angle_alpha   90.00
_cell.angle_beta   90.00
_cell.angle_gamma   90.00
#
_symmetry.space_group_name_H-M   'P 1'
#
loop_
_entity.id
_entity.type
_entity.pdbx_description
1 polymer ?
#
loop_
_entity_poly.entity_id
_entity_poly.type
_entity_poly.pdbx_seq_one_letter_code
_entity_poly.pdbx_strand_id
1 'polypeptide(L)' 'LKKDGILVITSPYSWFETFTPKSEWLGGYDEINGFDGLKQILLPGFDLIDEKNLPFLIRETRRKHELNISHATVWRNK' A
#
# COMPACT_ATOMS: atom_id res chain seq x y z
N LEU A 1 3.96 6.09 -16.03
CA LEU A 1 3.69 7.54 -15.92
C LEU A 1 4.54 8.26 -16.97
N LYS A 2 4.40 9.58 -17.18
CA LYS A 2 5.45 10.31 -17.91
C LYS A 2 6.76 10.17 -17.14
N LYS A 3 7.90 10.29 -17.84
CA LYS A 3 9.22 10.35 -17.19
C LYS A 3 9.20 11.36 -16.03
N ASP A 4 9.79 10.99 -14.90
CA ASP A 4 9.81 11.76 -13.65
C ASP A 4 8.43 11.98 -12.99
N GLY A 5 7.38 11.34 -13.48
CA GLY A 5 6.04 11.39 -12.90
C GLY A 5 5.99 10.73 -11.52
N ILE A 6 5.11 11.25 -10.65
CA ILE A 6 4.96 10.79 -9.27
C ILE A 6 3.77 9.84 -9.14
N LEU A 7 4.00 8.70 -8.49
CA LEU A 7 2.99 7.76 -8.03
C LEU A 7 2.97 7.79 -6.51
N VAL A 8 1.80 8.05 -5.92
CA VAL A 8 1.61 7.98 -4.47
C VAL A 8 0.68 6.82 -4.17
N ILE A 9 1.11 5.92 -3.29
CA ILE A 9 0.31 4.78 -2.83
C ILE A 9 0.17 4.86 -1.33
N THR A 10 -1.06 4.83 -0.82
CA THR A 10 -1.36 4.71 0.60
C THR A 10 -2.04 3.38 0.87
N SER A 11 -1.45 2.51 1.67
CA SER A 11 -2.03 1.22 1.99
C SER A 11 -1.69 0.78 3.41
N PRO A 12 -2.65 0.26 4.19
CA PRO A 12 -2.38 -0.44 5.44
C PRO A 12 -1.95 -1.91 5.20
N TYR A 13 -1.92 -2.37 3.94
CA TYR A 13 -1.61 -3.76 3.55
C TYR A 13 -2.52 -4.83 4.18
N SER A 14 -3.72 -4.44 4.61
CA SER A 14 -4.76 -5.36 5.10
C SER A 14 -5.51 -5.96 3.92
N TRP A 15 -5.09 -7.15 3.48
CA TRP A 15 -5.77 -7.87 2.42
C TRP A 15 -6.93 -8.69 2.95
N PHE A 16 -8.05 -8.67 2.25
CA PHE A 16 -9.24 -9.46 2.59
C PHE A 16 -9.73 -10.22 1.37
N GLU A 17 -9.93 -11.52 1.52
CA GLU A 17 -10.37 -12.41 0.42
C GLU A 17 -11.72 -12.01 -0.16
N THR A 18 -12.56 -11.36 0.65
CA THR A 18 -13.87 -10.83 0.24
C THR A 18 -13.76 -9.73 -0.82
N PHE A 19 -12.63 -9.04 -0.91
CA PHE A 19 -12.40 -7.95 -1.87
C PHE A 19 -11.37 -8.31 -2.95
N THR A 20 -10.42 -9.19 -2.64
CA THR A 20 -9.37 -9.57 -3.59
C THR A 20 -8.99 -11.03 -3.35
N PRO A 21 -9.07 -11.91 -4.38
CA PRO A 21 -8.62 -13.28 -4.25
C PRO A 21 -7.17 -13.35 -3.76
N LYS A 22 -6.86 -14.33 -2.91
CA LYS A 22 -5.50 -14.51 -2.34
C LYS A 22 -4.39 -14.56 -3.39
N SER A 23 -4.66 -15.11 -4.58
CA SER A 23 -3.69 -15.20 -5.68
C SER A 23 -3.22 -13.86 -6.22
N GLU A 24 -3.98 -12.78 -5.99
CA GLU A 24 -3.67 -11.43 -6.47
C GLU A 24 -3.05 -10.55 -5.38
N TRP A 25 -2.80 -11.09 -4.19
CA TRP A 25 -2.23 -10.32 -3.10
C TRP A 25 -0.75 -10.05 -3.35
N LEU A 26 -0.30 -8.83 -3.04
CA LEU A 26 1.10 -8.43 -3.16
C LEU A 26 1.94 -8.85 -1.94
N GLY A 27 1.47 -9.81 -1.15
CA GLY A 27 2.07 -10.27 0.11
C GLY A 27 1.02 -10.64 1.16
N GLY A 28 1.43 -11.09 2.34
CA GLY A 28 0.53 -11.39 3.47
C GLY A 28 -0.16 -12.76 3.43
N TYR A 29 0.15 -13.61 2.44
CA TYR A 29 -0.23 -15.03 2.44
C TYR A 29 0.95 -15.99 2.74
N ASP A 30 2.19 -15.54 2.48
CA ASP A 30 3.47 -16.21 2.81
C ASP A 30 4.33 -15.31 3.74
N GLU A 31 5.62 -15.61 3.92
CA GLU A 31 6.57 -14.81 4.72
C GLU A 31 6.85 -13.40 4.15
N ILE A 32 6.38 -13.10 2.93
CA ILE A 32 6.56 -11.79 2.27
C ILE A 32 5.47 -10.83 2.77
N ASN A 33 5.88 -9.71 3.38
CA ASN A 33 4.95 -8.65 3.76
C ASN A 33 4.49 -7.83 2.52
N GLY A 34 3.35 -7.14 2.65
CA GLY A 34 2.74 -6.42 1.52
C GLY A 34 3.60 -5.30 0.92
N PHE A 35 4.50 -4.68 1.70
CA PHE A 35 5.39 -3.66 1.16
C PHE A 35 6.55 -4.25 0.36
N ASP A 36 7.09 -5.40 0.80
CA ASP A 36 8.15 -6.09 0.08
C ASP A 36 7.67 -6.60 -1.28
N GLY A 37 6.47 -7.16 -1.37
CA GLY A 37 5.93 -7.53 -2.69
C GLY A 37 5.60 -6.32 -3.56
N LEU A 38 5.15 -5.20 -2.99
CA LEU A 38 5.01 -3.94 -3.73
C LEU A 38 6.35 -3.45 -4.30
N LYS A 39 7.42 -3.50 -3.50
CA LYS A 39 8.79 -3.16 -3.93
C LYS A 39 9.26 -4.03 -5.09
N GLN A 40 9.04 -5.35 -5.02
CA GLN A 40 9.42 -6.27 -6.11
C GLN A 40 8.81 -5.87 -7.45
N ILE A 41 7.57 -5.37 -7.45
CA ILE A 41 6.86 -4.94 -8.65
C ILE A 41 7.33 -3.57 -9.14
N LEU A 42 7.54 -2.61 -8.24
CA LEU A 42 7.79 -1.21 -8.61
C LEU A 42 9.27 -0.88 -8.84
N LEU A 43 10.20 -1.44 -8.07
CA LEU A 43 11.63 -1.10 -8.15
C LEU A 43 12.26 -1.24 -9.54
N PRO A 44 11.81 -2.12 -10.46
CA PRO A 44 12.31 -2.13 -11.83
C PRO A 44 12.10 -0.80 -12.56
N GLY A 45 10.90 -0.21 -12.45
CA GLY A 45 10.50 0.98 -13.22
C GLY A 45 10.42 2.29 -12.43
N PHE A 46 10.53 2.21 -11.10
CA PHE A 46 10.34 3.34 -10.20
C PHE A 46 11.45 3.42 -9.16
N ASP A 47 11.69 4.65 -8.69
CA ASP A 47 12.51 4.92 -7.52
C ASP A 47 11.59 5.29 -6.35
N LEU A 48 11.74 4.62 -5.21
CA LEU A 48 11.09 5.05 -3.96
C LEU A 48 11.81 6.29 -3.45
N ILE A 49 11.10 7.42 -3.33
CA ILE A 49 11.70 8.71 -2.97
C ILE A 49 11.22 9.27 -1.63
N ASP A 50 10.11 8.78 -1.08
CA ASP A 50 9.63 9.12 0.25
C ASP A 50 8.68 8.04 0.78
N GLU A 51 8.64 7.85 2.09
CA GLU A 51 7.69 6.97 2.74
C GLU A 51 7.38 7.42 4.18
N LYS A 52 6.12 7.27 4.61
CA LYS A 52 5.70 7.61 5.97
C LYS A 52 4.45 6.87 6.43
N ASN A 53 4.33 6.73 7.74
CA ASN A 53 3.09 6.29 8.37
C ASN A 53 2.08 7.45 8.42
N LEU A 54 0.86 7.19 7.92
CA LEU A 54 -0.27 8.10 7.92
C LEU A 54 -1.41 7.51 8.76
N PRO A 55 -1.54 7.93 10.03
CA PRO A 55 -2.70 7.59 10.85
C PRO A 55 -3.98 8.24 10.31
N PHE A 56 -5.08 7.49 10.28
CA PHE A 56 -6.41 8.01 9.94
C PHE A 56 -7.50 7.20 10.64
N LEU A 57 -8.69 7.80 10.75
CA LEU A 57 -9.85 7.19 11.39
C LEU A 57 -10.95 6.98 10.35
N ILE A 58 -11.42 5.74 10.23
CA ILE A 58 -12.65 5.44 9.50
C ILE A 58 -13.78 5.43 10.51
N ARG A 59 -14.82 6.24 10.27
CA ARG A 59 -16.04 6.25 11.08
C ARG A 59 -17.17 5.60 10.30
N GLU A 60 -17.55 4.39 10.69
CA GLU A 60 -18.66 3.68 10.06
C GLU A 60 -20.01 4.07 10.67
N THR A 61 -20.07 4.24 12.00
CA THR A 61 -21.30 4.67 12.69
C THR A 61 -20.99 5.63 13.86
N ARG A 62 -22.00 6.01 14.66
CA ARG A 62 -21.77 6.77 15.91
C ARG A 62 -20.95 5.99 16.94
N ARG A 63 -20.95 4.65 16.91
CA ARG A 63 -20.27 3.80 17.91
C ARG A 63 -19.25 2.82 17.29
N LYS A 64 -19.06 2.83 15.98
CA LYS A 64 -18.09 1.99 15.27
C LYS A 64 -17.08 2.87 14.53
N HIS A 65 -15.82 2.74 14.94
CA HIS A 65 -14.68 3.45 14.36
C HIS A 65 -13.51 2.48 14.22
N GLU A 66 -12.67 2.72 13.23
CA GLU A 66 -11.45 1.95 12.98
C GLU A 66 -10.27 2.91 12.88
N LEU A 67 -9.30 2.77 13.78
CA LEU A 67 -8.04 3.49 13.70
C LEU A 67 -7.09 2.69 12.82
N ASN A 68 -6.63 3.31 11.75
CA ASN A 68 -5.69 2.72 10.81
C ASN A 68 -4.42 3.55 10.73
N ILE A 69 -3.32 2.88 10.40
CA ILE A 69 -2.04 3.51 10.07
C ILE A 69 -1.65 3.01 8.69
N SER A 70 -1.95 3.81 7.66
CA SER A 70 -1.56 3.49 6.30
C SER A 70 -0.10 3.82 6.08
N HIS A 71 0.61 2.98 5.33
CA HIS A 71 1.90 3.32 4.79
C HIS A 71 1.71 4.12 3.51
N ALA A 72 2.16 5.38 3.50
CA ALA A 72 2.20 6.23 2.33
C ALA A 72 3.59 6.15 1.70
N THR A 73 3.64 5.76 0.42
CA THR A 73 4.88 5.63 -0.35
C THR A 73 4.80 6.52 -1.59
N VAL A 74 5.90 7.19 -1.89
CA VAL A 74 6.03 8.10 -3.04
C VAL A 74 7.10 7.56 -3.97
N TRP A 75 6.71 7.35 -5.21
CA TRP A 75 7.53 6.72 -6.23
C TRP A 75 7.70 7.66 -7.41
N ARG A 76 8.92 7.75 -7.95
CA ARG A 76 9.22 8.48 -9.19
C ARG A 76 9.39 7.48 -10.33
N ASN A 77 8.68 7.69 -11.43
CA ASN A 77 8.88 6.93 -12.66
C ASN A 77 10.25 7.26 -13.26
N LYS A 78 11.06 6.23 -13.51
CA LYS A 78 12.36 6.37 -14.18
C LYS A 78 12.22 6.94 -15.61
#